data_AF-A0A9D1NSI7-F1
#
_entry.id   AF-A0A9D1NSI7-F1
#
_cell.length_a   1.000
_cell.length_b   1.000
_cell.length_c   1.000
_cell.angle_alpha   90.00
_cell.angle_beta   90.00
_cell.angle_gamma   90.00
#
_symmetry.space_group_name_H-M   'P 1'
#
loop_
_entity.id
_entity.type
_entity.pdbx_description
1 polymer ?
#
loop_
_entity_poly.entity_id
_entity_poly.type
_entity_poly.pdbx_seq_one_letter_code
_entity_poly.pdbx_strand_id
1 'polypeptide(L)'
;MEFFTILVNRSHPLPPDFVPADLVEADIPFDAPAGHEKRMLKTAAARAAKELFSAARQQRLCLWGVSGYRSYARQEAIYRQRLAETSKSYVNSYIARPGTSEHQTGLALDVSCPAVRCQLTEAFADTAEGRWLARNAPLYGFILRYPRGKDEITGYAWEPWHIRYVTRSLALYLALTGMTLEEYTQLHAGEECAQTHTGEDTDPGQFSG
;
A
#
# COMPACT_ATOMS: atom_id res chain seq x y z
N MET A 1 -1.56 -11.80 -14.89
CA MET A 1 -1.45 -12.14 -13.46
C MET A 1 -1.56 -10.83 -12.69
N GLU A 2 -2.66 -10.60 -11.98
CA GLU A 2 -2.85 -9.37 -11.20
C GLU A 2 -2.13 -9.49 -9.85
N PHE A 3 -0.98 -8.83 -9.71
CA PHE A 3 -0.18 -8.88 -8.49
C PHE A 3 -0.63 -7.82 -7.47
N PHE A 4 -1.79 -8.00 -6.84
CA PHE A 4 -2.21 -7.15 -5.72
C PHE A 4 -1.32 -7.32 -4.48
N THR A 5 -0.60 -8.45 -4.41
CA THR A 5 0.33 -8.84 -3.35
C THR A 5 1.78 -8.38 -3.60
N ILE A 6 2.06 -7.64 -4.69
CA ILE A 6 3.42 -7.19 -4.98
C ILE A 6 4.01 -6.41 -3.80
N LEU A 7 5.16 -6.87 -3.32
CA LEU A 7 5.94 -6.16 -2.31
C LEU A 7 6.79 -5.10 -3.02
N VAL A 8 6.55 -3.83 -2.69
CA VAL A 8 7.36 -2.70 -3.18
C VAL A 8 7.92 -1.97 -1.97
N ASN A 9 9.23 -2.04 -1.81
CA ASN A 9 9.95 -1.38 -0.72
C ASN A 9 11.42 -1.15 -1.13
N ARG A 10 12.29 -0.84 -0.17
CA ARG A 10 13.70 -0.51 -0.47
C ARG A 10 14.50 -1.67 -1.08
N SER A 11 14.12 -2.92 -0.81
CA SER A 11 14.78 -4.12 -1.36
C SER A 11 14.07 -4.66 -2.61
N HIS A 12 12.86 -4.20 -2.91
CA HIS A 12 12.06 -4.64 -4.05
C HIS A 12 11.58 -3.43 -4.87
N PRO A 13 12.48 -2.78 -5.63
CA PRO A 13 12.14 -1.61 -6.45
C PRO A 13 11.39 -2.01 -7.72
N LEU A 14 10.48 -1.13 -8.15
CA LEU A 14 9.86 -1.16 -9.47
C LEU A 14 10.79 -0.55 -10.53
N PRO A 15 10.66 -1.00 -11.80
CA PRO A 15 11.30 -0.34 -12.94
C PRO A 15 10.91 1.14 -13.07
N PRO A 16 11.81 2.02 -13.56
CA PRO A 16 11.50 3.44 -13.77
C PRO A 16 10.34 3.71 -14.73
N ASP A 17 10.12 2.83 -15.69
CA ASP A 17 9.07 2.90 -16.71
C ASP A 17 7.78 2.16 -16.33
N PHE A 18 7.73 1.55 -15.13
CA PHE A 18 6.54 0.87 -14.66
C PHE A 18 5.38 1.86 -14.45
N VAL A 19 4.30 1.65 -15.21
CA VAL A 19 3.01 2.35 -15.09
C VAL A 19 1.89 1.30 -15.15
N PRO A 20 0.95 1.26 -14.18
CA PRO A 20 -0.16 0.34 -14.26
C PRO A 20 -1.06 0.63 -15.47
N ALA A 21 -1.43 -0.40 -16.23
CA ALA A 21 -2.19 -0.27 -17.47
C ALA A 21 -3.66 0.17 -17.26
N ASP A 22 -4.20 -0.01 -16.05
CA ASP A 22 -5.62 0.13 -15.70
C ASP A 22 -5.85 1.18 -14.59
N LEU A 23 -5.08 2.27 -14.63
CA LEU A 23 -5.31 3.44 -13.79
C LEU A 23 -6.61 4.17 -14.17
N VAL A 24 -7.42 4.49 -13.17
CA VAL A 24 -8.65 5.27 -13.31
C VAL A 24 -8.72 6.34 -12.23
N GLU A 25 -9.38 7.45 -12.52
CA GLU A 25 -9.66 8.45 -11.49
C GLU A 25 -10.68 7.86 -10.49
N ALA A 26 -10.32 7.87 -9.21
CA ALA A 26 -11.19 7.33 -8.17
C ALA A 26 -12.32 8.32 -7.84
N ASP A 27 -13.55 7.80 -7.85
CA ASP A 27 -14.77 8.55 -7.53
C ASP A 27 -14.94 8.71 -6.01
N ILE A 28 -14.04 9.49 -5.41
CA ILE A 28 -13.99 9.89 -4.01
C ILE A 28 -13.58 11.37 -3.89
N PRO A 29 -13.85 12.05 -2.75
CA PRO A 29 -13.31 13.37 -2.47
C PRO A 29 -11.77 13.34 -2.44
N PHE A 30 -11.14 14.36 -3.04
CA PHE A 30 -9.69 14.51 -3.08
C PHE A 30 -9.28 15.97 -2.89
N ASP A 31 -8.14 16.18 -2.24
CA ASP A 31 -7.49 17.49 -2.08
C ASP A 31 -6.79 17.98 -3.37
N ALA A 32 -6.64 17.08 -4.35
CA ALA A 32 -6.09 17.40 -5.67
C ALA A 32 -7.19 17.77 -6.69
N PRO A 33 -6.92 18.67 -7.65
CA PRO A 33 -7.86 19.03 -8.71
C PRO A 33 -8.15 17.85 -9.65
N ALA A 34 -9.34 17.81 -10.25
CA ALA A 34 -9.77 16.77 -11.20
C ALA A 34 -8.76 16.57 -12.34
N GLY A 35 -8.59 15.32 -12.80
CA GLY A 35 -7.63 14.94 -13.84
C GLY A 35 -6.16 14.86 -13.38
N HIS A 36 -5.83 15.24 -12.14
CA HIS A 36 -4.46 15.17 -11.63
C HIS A 36 -4.08 13.74 -11.20
N GLU A 37 -2.82 13.32 -11.47
CA GLU A 37 -2.37 11.92 -11.26
C GLU A 37 -2.58 11.39 -9.84
N LYS A 38 -2.50 12.25 -8.82
CA LYS A 38 -2.82 11.93 -7.41
C LYS A 38 -4.22 11.34 -7.21
N ARG A 39 -5.16 11.56 -8.13
CA ARG A 39 -6.53 11.03 -8.04
C ARG A 39 -6.67 9.66 -8.68
N MET A 40 -5.62 9.18 -9.35
CA MET A 40 -5.63 7.93 -10.06
C MET A 40 -5.30 6.77 -9.11
N LEU A 41 -6.01 5.66 -9.27
CA LEU A 41 -5.73 4.39 -8.60
C LEU A 41 -5.92 3.26 -9.61
N LYS A 42 -5.32 2.10 -9.36
CA LYS A 42 -5.64 0.89 -10.12
C LYS A 42 -7.14 0.61 -9.97
N THR A 43 -7.80 0.15 -11.04
CA THR A 43 -9.27 0.02 -11.09
C THR A 43 -9.89 -0.70 -9.88
N ALA A 44 -9.30 -1.82 -9.44
CA ALA A 44 -9.78 -2.54 -8.26
C ALA A 44 -9.66 -1.73 -6.95
N ALA A 45 -8.54 -1.04 -6.76
CA ALA A 45 -8.31 -0.17 -5.61
C ALA A 45 -9.25 1.05 -5.64
N ALA A 46 -9.52 1.63 -6.82
CA ALA A 46 -10.46 2.75 -6.98
C ALA A 46 -11.89 2.37 -6.56
N ARG A 47 -12.37 1.19 -6.98
CA ARG A 47 -13.69 0.67 -6.58
C ARG A 47 -13.77 0.43 -5.07
N ALA A 48 -12.77 -0.23 -4.51
CA ALA A 48 -12.68 -0.46 -3.08
C ALA A 48 -12.64 0.86 -2.27
N ALA A 49 -11.89 1.86 -2.74
CA ALA A 49 -11.81 3.17 -2.10
C ALA A 49 -13.18 3.87 -2.11
N LYS A 50 -13.93 3.79 -3.21
CA LYS A 50 -15.29 4.34 -3.29
C LYS A 50 -16.23 3.71 -2.25
N GLU A 51 -16.17 2.39 -2.08
CA GLU A 51 -16.97 1.68 -1.08
C GLU A 51 -16.58 2.09 0.35
N LEU A 52 -15.27 2.10 0.64
CA LEU A 52 -14.72 2.51 1.94
C LEU A 52 -15.16 3.94 2.32
N PHE A 53 -15.02 4.89 1.40
CA PHE A 53 -15.38 6.29 1.63
C PHE A 53 -16.89 6.48 1.76
N SER A 54 -17.68 5.72 0.99
CA SER A 54 -19.14 5.72 1.11
C SER A 54 -19.60 5.22 2.48
N ALA A 55 -18.97 4.18 3.01
CA ALA A 55 -19.27 3.65 4.34
C ALA A 55 -18.88 4.62 5.47
N ALA A 56 -17.74 5.32 5.37
CA ALA A 56 -17.40 6.41 6.29
C ALA A 56 -18.46 7.50 6.27
N ARG A 57 -18.90 7.92 5.07
CA ARG A 57 -19.92 8.96 4.91
C ARG A 57 -21.27 8.58 5.50
N GLN A 58 -21.67 7.32 5.44
CA GLN A 58 -22.89 6.83 6.11
C GLN A 58 -22.83 6.99 7.64
N GLN A 59 -21.61 6.98 8.20
CA GLN A 59 -21.36 7.27 9.63
C GLN A 59 -21.06 8.75 9.90
N ARG A 60 -21.33 9.63 8.92
CA ARG A 60 -21.07 11.07 8.97
C ARG A 60 -19.59 11.44 9.16
N LEU A 61 -18.68 10.56 8.73
CA LEU A 61 -17.24 10.78 8.73
C LEU A 61 -16.78 11.26 7.35
N CYS A 62 -15.89 12.25 7.32
CA CYS A 62 -15.46 12.90 6.08
C CYS A 62 -14.00 12.56 5.75
N LEU A 63 -13.80 11.50 4.97
CA LEU A 63 -12.49 11.14 4.44
C LEU A 63 -12.19 11.89 3.14
N TRP A 64 -10.91 12.23 2.95
CA TRP A 64 -10.37 12.87 1.76
C TRP A 64 -9.13 12.12 1.27
N GLY A 65 -9.09 11.79 -0.02
CA GLY A 65 -7.88 11.34 -0.67
C GLY A 65 -6.88 12.50 -0.82
N VAL A 66 -5.60 12.23 -0.58
CA VAL A 66 -4.53 13.23 -0.70
C VAL A 66 -3.55 12.84 -1.82
N SER A 67 -3.21 11.54 -1.92
CA SER A 67 -2.32 11.03 -2.97
C SER A 67 -2.56 9.54 -3.24
N GLY A 68 -3.05 9.22 -4.43
CA GLY A 68 -3.08 7.88 -5.02
C GLY A 68 -1.81 7.62 -5.83
N TYR A 69 -1.95 7.36 -7.13
CA TYR A 69 -0.83 7.08 -8.02
C TYR A 69 0.19 8.22 -8.08
N ARG A 70 1.46 7.83 -8.22
CA ARG A 70 2.58 8.74 -8.38
C ARG A 70 3.63 8.10 -9.29
N SER A 71 3.90 8.74 -10.41
CA SER A 71 4.94 8.28 -11.34
C SER A 71 6.34 8.26 -10.73
N TYR A 72 7.24 7.44 -11.29
CA TYR A 72 8.65 7.39 -10.91
C TYR A 72 9.31 8.78 -10.95
N ALA A 73 9.15 9.50 -12.06
CA ALA A 73 9.73 10.84 -12.26
C ALA A 73 9.26 11.84 -11.21
N ARG A 74 7.98 11.78 -10.81
CA ARG A 74 7.47 12.60 -9.72
C ARG A 74 8.06 12.22 -8.37
N GLN A 75 8.19 10.92 -8.09
CA GLN A 75 8.84 10.46 -6.86
C GLN A 75 10.31 10.90 -6.81
N GLU A 76 11.01 10.91 -7.94
CA GLU A 76 12.37 11.46 -8.06
C GLU A 76 12.43 12.95 -7.75
N ALA A 77 11.53 13.75 -8.32
CA ALA A 77 11.45 15.18 -8.02
C ALA A 77 11.20 15.43 -6.52
N ILE A 78 10.25 14.70 -5.91
CA ILE A 78 9.96 14.80 -4.47
C ILE A 78 11.18 14.40 -3.63
N TYR A 79 11.82 13.28 -3.96
CA TYR A 79 12.97 12.79 -3.22
C TYR A 79 14.14 13.79 -3.25
N ARG A 80 14.47 14.33 -4.44
CA ARG A 80 15.51 15.35 -4.61
C ARG A 80 15.18 16.65 -3.88
N GLN A 81 13.94 17.11 -3.98
CA GLN A 81 13.48 18.30 -3.26
C GLN A 81 13.62 18.13 -1.75
N ARG A 82 13.16 17.00 -1.19
CA ARG A 82 13.24 16.74 0.25
C ARG A 82 14.68 16.63 0.74
N LEU A 83 15.60 16.05 -0.03
CA LEU A 83 17.02 16.05 0.30
C LEU A 83 17.65 17.44 0.41
N ALA A 84 17.10 18.43 -0.30
CA ALA A 84 17.57 19.82 -0.23
C ALA A 84 16.96 20.60 0.95
N GLU A 85 15.75 20.21 1.39
CA GLU A 85 14.98 20.94 2.41
C GLU A 85 15.18 20.45 3.85
N THR A 86 15.54 19.18 4.04
CA THR A 86 15.59 18.56 5.37
C THR A 86 16.74 17.56 5.52
N SER A 87 16.89 16.98 6.71
CA SER A 87 17.97 16.06 7.03
C SER A 87 17.85 14.75 6.27
N LYS A 88 19.00 14.16 5.90
CA LYS A 88 19.05 12.84 5.27
C LYS A 88 18.37 11.75 6.10
N SER A 89 18.43 11.84 7.43
CA SER A 89 17.76 10.88 8.32
C SER A 89 16.24 10.95 8.15
N TYR A 90 15.66 12.15 8.16
CA TYR A 90 14.22 12.33 7.93
C TYR A 90 13.81 11.82 6.55
N VAL A 91 14.55 12.20 5.50
CA VAL A 91 14.27 11.74 4.13
C VAL A 91 14.29 10.22 4.06
N ASN A 92 15.31 9.57 4.64
CA ASN A 92 15.37 8.12 4.63
C ASN A 92 14.18 7.51 5.36
N SER A 93 13.79 8.01 6.54
CA SER A 93 12.70 7.43 7.34
C SER A 93 11.29 7.51 6.72
N TYR A 94 11.01 8.55 5.92
CA TYR A 94 9.65 8.82 5.43
C TYR A 94 9.53 8.86 3.90
N ILE A 95 10.60 9.20 3.18
CA ILE A 95 10.52 9.45 1.74
C ILE A 95 11.13 8.27 0.99
N ALA A 96 10.24 7.51 0.32
CA ALA A 96 10.66 6.45 -0.58
C ALA A 96 11.62 6.96 -1.67
N ARG A 97 12.63 6.16 -2.00
CA ARG A 97 13.46 6.40 -3.19
C ARG A 97 12.60 6.15 -4.44
N PRO A 98 12.96 6.74 -5.59
CA PRO A 98 12.30 6.43 -6.86
C PRO A 98 12.33 4.92 -7.12
N GLY A 99 11.21 4.35 -7.55
CA GLY A 99 11.03 2.90 -7.72
C GLY A 99 10.66 2.15 -6.44
N THR A 100 10.87 2.70 -5.24
CA THR A 100 10.56 2.03 -3.97
C THR A 100 9.29 2.55 -3.30
N SER A 101 8.49 3.35 -4.01
CA SER A 101 7.24 3.92 -3.51
C SER A 101 6.05 3.09 -3.98
N GLU A 102 5.23 2.63 -3.05
CA GLU A 102 4.01 1.88 -3.40
C GLU A 102 3.01 2.72 -4.20
N HIS A 103 3.06 4.05 -4.14
CA HIS A 103 2.21 4.91 -4.98
C HIS A 103 2.41 4.67 -6.49
N GLN A 104 3.59 4.21 -6.92
CA GLN A 104 3.82 3.88 -8.33
C GLN A 104 3.00 2.66 -8.78
N THR A 105 2.54 1.82 -7.86
CA THR A 105 1.64 0.69 -8.17
C THR A 105 0.20 1.11 -8.45
N GLY A 106 -0.20 2.33 -8.04
CA GLY A 106 -1.61 2.74 -8.01
C GLY A 106 -2.46 1.97 -6.99
N LEU A 107 -1.86 1.17 -6.10
CA LEU A 107 -2.54 0.43 -5.03
C LEU A 107 -2.49 1.13 -3.68
N ALA A 108 -1.60 2.12 -3.53
CA ALA A 108 -1.49 2.94 -2.32
C ALA A 108 -2.34 4.20 -2.43
N LEU A 109 -2.94 4.59 -1.31
CA LEU A 109 -3.72 5.80 -1.16
C LEU A 109 -3.39 6.46 0.19
N ASP A 110 -2.94 7.71 0.14
CA ASP A 110 -2.86 8.57 1.31
C ASP A 110 -4.24 9.19 1.57
N VAL A 111 -4.75 9.02 2.80
CA VAL A 111 -6.06 9.50 3.24
C VAL A 111 -5.91 10.46 4.41
N SER A 112 -6.71 11.51 4.43
CA SER A 112 -6.79 12.45 5.56
C SER A 112 -8.24 12.88 5.79
N CYS A 113 -8.46 13.91 6.60
CA CYS A 113 -9.77 14.50 6.82
C CYS A 113 -9.68 16.02 7.07
N PRO A 114 -10.81 16.75 6.96
CA PRO A 114 -10.85 18.20 7.21
C PRO A 114 -10.41 18.59 8.62
N ALA A 115 -10.61 17.72 9.63
CA ALA A 115 -10.23 18.01 11.03
C ALA A 115 -8.71 18.27 11.19
N VAL A 116 -7.89 17.69 10.32
CA VAL A 116 -6.43 17.93 10.25
C VAL A 116 -6.03 18.66 8.97
N ARG A 117 -6.97 19.42 8.38
CA ARG A 117 -6.75 20.24 7.16
C ARG A 117 -6.16 19.44 6.00
N CYS A 118 -6.61 18.19 5.84
CA CYS A 118 -6.11 17.25 4.83
C CYS A 118 -4.58 17.00 4.89
N GLN A 119 -3.93 17.31 6.01
CA GLN A 119 -2.50 17.06 6.17
C GLN A 119 -2.22 15.57 6.42
N LEU A 120 -1.07 15.10 5.93
CA LEU A 120 -0.55 13.76 6.18
C LEU A 120 0.34 13.80 7.43
N THR A 121 -0.26 13.56 8.58
CA THR A 121 0.40 13.67 9.88
C THR A 121 -0.11 12.59 10.83
N GLU A 122 0.70 12.28 11.84
CA GLU A 122 0.32 11.35 12.90
C GLU A 122 -0.98 11.73 13.63
N ALA A 123 -1.28 13.03 13.72
CA ALA A 123 -2.51 13.54 14.36
C ALA A 123 -3.79 13.05 13.65
N PHE A 124 -3.70 12.59 12.40
CA PHE A 124 -4.83 11.95 11.72
C PHE A 124 -5.34 10.73 12.50
N ALA A 125 -4.46 9.96 13.14
CA ALA A 125 -4.83 8.80 13.96
C ALA A 125 -5.73 9.16 15.15
N ASP A 126 -5.66 10.40 15.63
CA ASP A 126 -6.44 10.89 16.77
C ASP A 126 -7.80 11.49 16.36
N THR A 127 -8.09 11.54 15.07
CA THR A 127 -9.40 11.95 14.56
C THR A 127 -10.41 10.80 14.61
N ALA A 128 -11.70 11.12 14.53
CA ALA A 128 -12.74 10.09 14.40
C ALA A 128 -12.57 9.30 13.09
N GLU A 129 -12.23 10.00 12.02
CA GLU A 129 -11.93 9.47 10.69
C GLU A 129 -10.76 8.50 10.68
N GLY A 130 -9.60 8.90 11.22
CA GLY A 130 -8.41 8.05 11.23
C GLY A 130 -8.60 6.79 12.07
N ARG A 131 -9.22 6.92 13.26
CA ARG A 131 -9.59 5.75 14.08
C ARG A 131 -10.56 4.82 13.36
N TRP A 132 -11.54 5.38 12.64
CA TRP A 132 -12.49 4.59 11.88
C TRP A 132 -11.81 3.89 10.70
N LEU A 133 -10.97 4.61 9.96
CA LEU A 133 -10.22 4.10 8.81
C LEU A 133 -9.35 2.92 9.23
N ALA A 134 -8.55 3.06 10.29
CA ALA A 134 -7.68 2.00 10.78
C ALA A 134 -8.43 0.69 11.10
N ARG A 135 -9.66 0.79 11.63
CA ARG A 135 -10.50 -0.39 11.95
C ARG A 135 -11.23 -0.96 10.74
N ASN A 136 -11.64 -0.13 9.79
CA ASN A 136 -12.57 -0.54 8.72
C ASN A 136 -11.89 -0.78 7.38
N ALA A 137 -10.72 -0.18 7.12
CA ALA A 137 -9.97 -0.37 5.87
C ALA A 137 -9.82 -1.85 5.46
N PRO A 138 -9.53 -2.81 6.38
CA PRO A 138 -9.42 -4.22 6.03
C PRO A 138 -10.70 -4.82 5.42
N LEU A 139 -11.87 -4.36 5.85
CA LEU A 139 -13.17 -4.84 5.32
C LEU A 139 -13.34 -4.54 3.84
N TYR A 140 -12.60 -3.57 3.31
CA TYR A 140 -12.62 -3.13 1.90
C TYR A 140 -11.33 -3.51 1.15
N GLY A 141 -10.45 -4.32 1.74
CA GLY A 141 -9.23 -4.78 1.08
C GLY A 141 -8.03 -3.86 1.20
N PHE A 142 -8.08 -2.89 2.12
CA PHE A 142 -6.94 -2.03 2.44
C PHE A 142 -6.31 -2.39 3.78
N ILE A 143 -4.99 -2.34 3.85
CA ILE A 143 -4.24 -2.39 5.12
C ILE A 143 -3.68 -1.03 5.46
N LEU A 144 -3.47 -0.77 6.75
CA LEU A 144 -2.55 0.28 7.17
C LEU A 144 -1.12 -0.21 6.89
N ARG A 145 -0.44 0.41 5.93
CA ARG A 145 0.77 -0.16 5.34
C ARG A 145 2.00 -0.08 6.25
N TYR A 146 2.09 1.00 7.01
CA TYR A 146 3.20 1.31 7.91
C TYR A 146 2.65 1.50 9.34
N PRO A 147 2.35 0.39 10.05
CA PRO A 147 1.81 0.44 11.42
C PRO A 147 2.89 0.82 12.45
N ARG A 148 2.44 1.29 13.62
CA ARG A 148 3.33 1.71 14.72
C ARG A 148 4.15 0.51 15.24
N GLY A 149 5.45 0.72 15.44
CA GLY A 149 6.38 -0.29 15.99
C GLY A 149 6.80 -1.38 15.00
N LYS A 150 6.58 -1.18 13.69
CA LYS A 150 6.99 -2.09 12.62
C LYS A 150 7.96 -1.42 11.65
N ASP A 151 8.63 -0.36 12.07
CA ASP A 151 9.58 0.42 11.27
C ASP A 151 10.85 -0.38 10.95
N GLU A 152 11.31 -1.26 11.86
CA GLU A 152 12.42 -2.17 11.58
C GLU A 152 12.11 -3.20 10.47
N ILE A 153 10.83 -3.55 10.32
CA ILE A 153 10.37 -4.54 9.32
C ILE A 153 10.05 -3.85 7.99
N THR A 154 9.23 -2.80 8.03
CA THR A 154 8.76 -2.11 6.81
C THR A 154 9.81 -1.13 6.25
N GLY A 155 10.75 -0.69 7.09
CA GLY A 155 11.73 0.33 6.77
C GLY A 155 11.20 1.77 6.83
N TYR A 156 9.91 1.98 7.12
CA TYR A 156 9.28 3.30 7.20
C TYR A 156 8.72 3.55 8.58
N ALA A 157 8.74 4.81 9.00
CA ALA A 157 8.08 5.24 10.23
C ALA A 157 6.56 5.04 10.14
N TRP A 158 5.88 5.18 11.28
CA TRP A 158 4.43 5.03 11.35
C TRP A 158 3.70 6.09 10.52
N GLU A 159 2.84 5.65 9.60
CA GLU A 159 2.06 6.52 8.73
C GLU A 159 0.56 6.16 8.81
N PRO A 160 -0.21 6.74 9.76
CA PRO A 160 -1.62 6.38 9.94
C PRO A 160 -2.53 6.80 8.78
N TRP A 161 -2.03 7.59 7.83
CA TRP A 161 -2.74 8.03 6.63
C TRP A 161 -2.56 7.08 5.43
N HIS A 162 -1.52 6.25 5.42
CA HIS A 162 -1.12 5.49 4.25
C HIS A 162 -1.76 4.12 4.23
N ILE A 163 -2.71 3.91 3.32
CA ILE A 163 -3.38 2.63 3.13
C ILE A 163 -2.98 1.97 1.81
N ARG A 164 -2.87 0.64 1.82
CA ARG A 164 -2.46 -0.17 0.67
C ARG A 164 -3.51 -1.22 0.34
N TYR A 165 -3.99 -1.23 -0.90
CA TYR A 165 -4.90 -2.27 -1.39
C TYR A 165 -4.14 -3.59 -1.63
N VAL A 166 -4.65 -4.67 -1.05
CA VAL A 166 -4.08 -6.03 -1.15
C VAL A 166 -5.15 -7.12 -1.40
N THR A 167 -6.37 -6.72 -1.76
CA THR A 167 -7.61 -7.53 -1.74
C THR A 167 -8.21 -7.73 -0.36
N ARG A 168 -9.52 -7.99 -0.32
CA ARG A 168 -10.30 -8.14 0.93
C ARG A 168 -9.82 -9.31 1.78
N SER A 169 -9.61 -10.47 1.19
CA SER A 169 -9.21 -11.68 1.92
C SER A 169 -7.86 -11.49 2.62
N LEU A 170 -6.87 -10.97 1.89
CA LEU A 170 -5.54 -10.73 2.46
C LEU A 170 -5.56 -9.59 3.48
N ALA A 171 -6.26 -8.49 3.21
CA ALA A 171 -6.31 -7.38 4.17
C ALA A 171 -6.92 -7.81 5.51
N LEU A 172 -7.97 -8.64 5.48
CA LEU A 172 -8.56 -9.21 6.69
C LEU A 172 -7.60 -10.15 7.41
N TYR A 173 -6.91 -11.03 6.67
CA TYR A 173 -5.90 -11.91 7.25
C TYR A 173 -4.81 -11.11 7.97
N LEU A 174 -4.23 -10.10 7.31
CA LEU A 174 -3.17 -9.26 7.89
C LEU A 174 -3.67 -8.46 9.11
N ALA A 175 -4.90 -7.97 9.06
CA ALA A 175 -5.50 -7.26 10.19
C ALA A 175 -5.72 -8.18 11.41
N LEU A 176 -6.11 -9.45 11.19
CA LEU A 176 -6.32 -10.42 12.26
C LEU A 176 -5.01 -10.89 12.89
N THR A 177 -3.96 -11.06 12.09
CA THR A 177 -2.65 -11.56 12.56
C THR A 177 -1.72 -10.44 13.05
N GLY A 178 -2.00 -9.19 12.70
CA GLY A 178 -1.10 -8.05 12.96
C GLY A 178 0.17 -8.06 12.10
N MET A 179 0.17 -8.83 11.01
CA MET A 179 1.30 -8.95 10.09
C MET A 179 1.38 -7.77 9.13
N THR A 180 2.61 -7.40 8.80
CA THR A 180 2.94 -6.53 7.67
C THR A 180 2.93 -7.30 6.35
N LEU A 181 2.97 -6.59 5.22
CA LEU A 181 3.08 -7.22 3.91
C LEU A 181 4.44 -7.91 3.74
N GLU A 182 5.51 -7.38 4.33
CA GLU A 182 6.83 -7.99 4.41
C GLU A 182 6.78 -9.36 5.10
N GLU A 183 6.23 -9.42 6.32
CA GLU A 183 6.11 -10.66 7.09
C GLU A 183 5.28 -11.71 6.35
N TYR A 184 4.17 -11.29 5.72
CA TYR A 184 3.35 -12.17 4.89
C TYR A 184 4.14 -12.72 3.70
N THR A 185 4.84 -11.86 2.96
CA THR A 185 5.61 -12.26 1.77
C THR A 185 6.73 -13.22 2.15
N GLN A 186 7.42 -12.97 3.27
CA GLN A 186 8.49 -13.85 3.75
C GLN A 186 7.98 -15.25 4.13
N LEU A 187 6.82 -15.35 4.78
CA LEU A 187 6.22 -16.63 5.14
C LEU A 187 5.86 -17.47 3.90
N HIS A 188 5.29 -16.83 2.87
CA HIS A 188 4.81 -17.55 1.68
C HIS A 188 5.89 -17.75 0.61
N ALA A 189 6.97 -16.96 0.63
CA ALA A 189 8.16 -17.23 -0.18
C ALA A 189 8.85 -18.55 0.22
N GLY A 190 8.71 -18.97 1.48
CA GLY A 190 9.19 -20.27 1.96
C GLY A 190 8.35 -21.46 1.46
N GLU A 191 7.07 -21.24 1.18
CA GLU A 191 6.15 -22.29 0.71
C GLU A 191 6.34 -22.61 -0.78
N GLU A 192 6.62 -21.61 -1.62
CA GLU A 192 6.98 -21.81 -3.03
C GLU A 192 8.30 -22.60 -3.19
N CYS A 193 9.27 -22.39 -2.28
CA CYS A 193 10.54 -23.12 -2.27
C CYS A 193 10.39 -24.57 -1.75
N ALA A 194 9.44 -24.83 -0.85
CA ALA A 194 9.16 -26.17 -0.34
C ALA A 194 8.42 -27.05 -1.35
N GLN A 195 7.60 -26.46 -2.22
CA GLN A 195 6.88 -27.18 -3.28
C GLN A 195 7.80 -27.59 -4.45
N THR A 196 8.93 -26.93 -4.65
CA THR A 196 9.92 -27.31 -5.68
C THR A 196 10.83 -28.47 -5.30
N HIS A 197 10.72 -29.01 -4.07
CA HIS A 197 11.60 -30.08 -3.56
C HIS A 197 10.90 -31.40 -3.19
N THR A 198 9.62 -31.59 -3.55
CA THR A 198 8.88 -32.83 -3.22
C THR A 198 8.45 -33.68 -4.42
N GLY A 199 8.96 -33.39 -5.61
CA GLY A 199 8.66 -34.17 -6.82
C GLY A 199 9.91 -34.70 -7.50
N GLU A 200 10.48 -35.78 -6.97
CA GLU A 200 11.20 -36.85 -7.72
C GLU A 200 11.80 -37.85 -6.71
N ASP A 201 11.14 -39.01 -6.58
CA ASP A 201 11.75 -40.35 -6.48
C ASP A 201 10.72 -41.36 -5.93
N THR A 202 9.84 -41.82 -6.82
CA THR A 202 9.29 -43.17 -6.72
C THR A 202 9.64 -43.90 -8.01
N ASP A 203 10.77 -44.61 -7.96
CA ASP A 203 11.22 -45.55 -8.98
C ASP A 203 10.25 -46.74 -9.04
N PRO A 204 9.51 -46.97 -10.15
CA PRO A 204 8.71 -48.16 -10.29
C PRO A 204 9.61 -49.26 -10.85
N GLY A 205 9.96 -50.21 -9.97
CA GLY A 205 10.74 -51.39 -10.31
C GLY A 205 10.29 -52.06 -11.61
N GLN A 206 11.22 -52.21 -12.54
CA GLN A 206 11.05 -53.00 -13.74
C GLN A 206 11.15 -54.49 -13.41
N PHE A 207 10.04 -55.19 -13.61
CA PHE A 207 10.00 -56.63 -13.84
C PHE A 207 10.51 -56.94 -15.25
N SER A 208 11.55 -57.78 -15.35
CA SER A 208 11.75 -58.71 -16.47
C SER A 208 12.91 -59.66 -16.18
N GLY A 209 12.63 -60.97 -16.18
CA GLY A 209 13.63 -62.04 -16.14
C GLY A 209 13.27 -63.18 -15.19
#